data_AF-A0A8T1MXT5-F1
#
_entry.id   AF-A0A8T1MXT5-F1
#
_cell.length_a   1.000
_cell.length_b   1.000
_cell.length_c   1.000
_cell.angle_alpha   90.00
_cell.angle_beta   90.00
_cell.angle_gamma   90.00
#
_symmetry.space_group_name_H-M   'P 1'
#
loop_
_entity.id
_entity.type
_entity.pdbx_description
1 polymer ?
#
loop_
_entity_poly.entity_id
_entity_poly.type
_entity_poly.pdbx_seq_one_letter_code
_entity_poly.pdbx_strand_id
1 'polypeptide(L)'
;MHIMGLIVACIVVGCVLFCIGLAGICGACYNKAGLLEMYALLLVVFILAELGCGIAGGVLAEKIANWISESIQRYVLDYYGKEVYRDFMDMLQTELQCCGSTSAQSYAFVVPASCYSGAGIYAEGCTPVLQKFLQSNLVGILGVAIGFVVLHIITGIFACCFIRELKRGNAVV
;
A
#
# COMPACT_ATOMS: atom_id res chain seq x y z
N MET A 1 2.77 -13.76 -12.01
CA MET A 1 1.83 -12.74 -12.54
C MET A 1 1.32 -11.79 -11.44
N HIS A 2 1.04 -12.24 -10.21
CA HIS A 2 0.52 -11.34 -9.15
C HIS A 2 1.54 -10.36 -8.56
N ILE A 3 2.77 -10.79 -8.21
CA ILE A 3 3.77 -9.83 -7.66
C ILE A 3 4.19 -8.77 -8.69
N MET A 4 4.32 -9.15 -9.96
CA MET A 4 4.66 -8.22 -11.03
C MET A 4 3.55 -7.18 -11.21
N GLY A 5 2.28 -7.59 -11.04
CA GLY A 5 1.15 -6.68 -11.00
C GLY A 5 1.22 -5.70 -9.83
N LEU A 6 1.58 -6.16 -8.63
CA LEU A 6 1.76 -5.30 -7.45
C LEU A 6 2.89 -4.28 -7.67
N ILE A 7 4.04 -4.71 -8.19
CA ILE A 7 5.19 -3.82 -8.46
C ILE A 7 4.81 -2.76 -9.50
N VAL A 8 4.18 -3.15 -10.60
CA VAL A 8 3.71 -2.21 -11.63
C VAL A 8 2.68 -1.24 -11.04
N ALA A 9 1.76 -1.71 -10.20
CA ALA A 9 0.79 -0.84 -9.53
C ALA A 9 1.49 0.20 -8.63
N CYS A 10 2.48 -0.20 -7.83
CA CYS A 10 3.27 0.73 -7.00
C CYS A 10 3.98 1.79 -7.84
N ILE A 11 4.58 1.40 -8.97
CA ILE A 11 5.26 2.34 -9.87
C ILE A 11 4.26 3.36 -10.43
N VAL A 12 3.12 2.90 -10.95
CA VAL A 12 2.09 3.77 -11.53
C VAL A 12 1.55 4.74 -10.48
N VAL A 13 1.22 4.25 -9.28
CA VAL A 13 0.75 5.10 -8.17
C VAL A 13 1.81 6.14 -7.80
N GLY A 14 3.08 5.73 -7.68
CA GLY A 14 4.19 6.65 -7.38
C GLY A 14 4.34 7.76 -8.42
N CYS A 15 4.27 7.44 -9.72
CA CYS A 15 4.33 8.43 -10.79
C CYS A 15 3.15 9.42 -10.72
N VAL A 16 1.92 8.93 -10.47
CA VAL A 16 0.73 9.77 -10.33
C VAL A 16 0.88 10.73 -9.15
N LEU A 17 1.30 10.22 -7.98
CA LEU A 17 1.52 11.03 -6.77
C LEU A 17 2.60 12.10 -7.01
N PHE A 18 3.68 11.76 -7.71
CA PHE A 18 4.74 12.71 -8.06
C PHE A 18 4.22 13.83 -8.96
N CYS A 19 3.46 13.51 -10.02
CA CYS A 19 2.86 14.50 -10.91
C CYS A 19 1.89 15.44 -10.16
N ILE A 20 1.10 14.89 -9.23
CA ILE A 20 0.18 15.67 -8.38
C ILE A 20 0.95 16.62 -7.47
N GLY A 21 2.03 16.14 -6.84
CA GLY A 21 2.90 16.97 -6.01
C GLY A 21 3.51 18.13 -6.80
N LEU A 22 4.03 17.86 -7.99
CA LEU A 22 4.55 18.90 -8.88
C LEU A 22 3.47 19.92 -9.28
N ALA A 23 2.26 19.47 -9.63
CA ALA A 23 1.15 20.37 -9.96
C ALA A 23 0.77 21.28 -8.78
N GLY A 24 0.73 20.74 -7.55
CA GLY A 24 0.47 21.51 -6.34
C GLY A 24 1.54 22.57 -6.07
N ILE A 25 2.82 22.17 -6.08
CA ILE A 25 3.96 23.07 -5.82
C ILE A 25 4.06 24.14 -6.91
N CYS A 26 4.05 23.76 -8.19
CA CYS A 26 4.10 24.73 -9.29
C CYS A 26 2.88 25.65 -9.30
N GLY A 27 1.69 25.13 -8.98
CA GLY A 27 0.47 25.94 -8.88
C GLY A 27 0.58 27.02 -7.82
N ALA A 28 1.16 26.68 -6.66
CA ALA A 28 1.42 27.61 -5.57
C ALA A 28 2.53 28.61 -5.90
N CYS A 29 3.70 28.16 -6.36
CA CYS A 29 4.86 29.03 -6.62
C CYS A 29 4.66 30.00 -7.79
N TYR A 30 3.97 29.58 -8.84
CA TYR A 30 3.76 30.39 -10.04
C TYR A 30 2.38 31.09 -10.05
N ASN A 31 1.64 31.06 -8.94
CA ASN A 31 0.32 31.69 -8.80
C ASN A 31 -0.67 31.27 -9.91
N LYS A 32 -0.62 29.99 -10.32
CA LYS A 32 -1.46 29.44 -11.41
C LYS A 32 -2.69 28.73 -10.83
N ALA A 33 -3.79 29.47 -10.67
CA ALA A 33 -5.03 28.95 -10.08
C ALA A 33 -5.55 27.66 -10.74
N GLY A 34 -5.50 27.55 -12.08
CA GLY A 34 -5.98 26.35 -12.79
C GLY A 34 -5.19 25.06 -12.45
N LEU A 35 -3.88 25.18 -12.17
CA LEU A 35 -3.07 24.02 -11.77
C LEU A 35 -3.43 23.55 -10.36
N LEU A 36 -3.78 24.50 -9.50
CA LEU A 36 -4.20 24.24 -8.13
C LEU A 36 -5.66 23.73 -8.05
N GLU A 37 -6.52 24.12 -8.99
CA GLU A 37 -7.86 23.54 -9.16
C GLU A 37 -7.80 22.07 -9.60
N MET A 38 -6.95 21.75 -10.57
CA MET A 38 -6.72 20.36 -10.99
C MET A 38 -6.18 19.50 -9.83
N TYR A 39 -5.22 20.04 -9.08
CA TYR A 39 -4.73 19.43 -7.85
C TYR A 39 -5.86 19.15 -6.84
N ALA A 40 -6.71 20.14 -6.54
CA ALA A 40 -7.83 19.99 -5.61
C ALA A 40 -8.86 18.95 -6.09
N LEU A 41 -9.15 18.90 -7.40
CA LEU A 41 -10.05 17.90 -7.98
C LEU A 41 -9.47 16.48 -7.83
N LEU A 42 -8.17 16.30 -8.09
CA LEU A 42 -7.52 15.00 -7.92
C LEU A 42 -7.54 14.55 -6.46
N LEU A 43 -7.33 15.44 -5.49
CA LEU A 43 -7.46 15.09 -4.06
C LEU A 43 -8.84 14.51 -3.73
N VAL A 44 -9.92 15.05 -4.29
CA VAL A 44 -11.28 14.51 -4.09
C VAL A 44 -11.40 13.09 -4.66
N VAL A 45 -10.82 12.84 -5.85
CA VAL A 45 -10.80 11.50 -6.45
C VAL A 45 -10.05 10.51 -5.57
N PHE A 46 -8.92 10.92 -4.97
CA PHE A 46 -8.17 10.07 -4.02
C PHE A 46 -8.98 9.73 -2.78
N ILE A 47 -9.69 10.69 -2.17
CA ILE A 47 -10.56 10.42 -1.01
C ILE A 47 -11.64 9.39 -1.37
N LEU A 48 -12.28 9.52 -2.54
CA LEU A 48 -13.28 8.54 -2.98
C LEU A 48 -12.67 7.16 -3.22
N ALA A 49 -11.45 7.10 -3.76
CA ALA A 49 -10.73 5.85 -3.95
C ALA A 49 -10.34 5.20 -2.61
N GLU A 50 -9.87 5.96 -1.63
CA GLU A 50 -9.56 5.48 -0.28
C GLU A 50 -10.80 4.88 0.41
N LEU A 51 -11.93 5.58 0.34
CA LEU A 51 -13.21 5.08 0.85
C LEU A 51 -13.66 3.81 0.11
N GLY A 52 -13.56 3.80 -1.23
CA GLY A 52 -13.89 2.63 -2.04
C GLY A 52 -13.03 1.41 -1.70
N CYS A 53 -11.72 1.60 -1.57
CA CYS A 53 -10.77 0.56 -1.14
C CYS A 53 -11.08 0.06 0.28
N GLY A 54 -11.40 0.94 1.22
CA GLY A 54 -11.78 0.56 2.57
C GLY A 54 -13.04 -0.29 2.63
N ILE A 55 -14.10 0.11 1.90
CA ILE A 55 -15.35 -0.65 1.81
C ILE A 55 -15.11 -2.00 1.14
N ALA A 56 -14.40 -2.02 0.00
CA ALA A 56 -14.08 -3.26 -0.71
C ALA A 56 -13.23 -4.21 0.16
N GLY A 57 -12.27 -3.69 0.91
CA GLY A 57 -11.44 -4.46 1.83
C GLY A 57 -12.26 -5.14 2.93
N GLY A 58 -13.26 -4.44 3.47
CA GLY A 58 -14.18 -5.02 4.46
C GLY A 58 -15.12 -6.07 3.87
N VAL A 59 -15.78 -5.75 2.75
CA VAL A 59 -16.80 -6.64 2.14
C VAL A 59 -16.15 -7.89 1.51
N LEU A 60 -14.93 -7.78 0.97
CA LEU A 60 -14.21 -8.86 0.31
C LEU A 60 -13.11 -9.47 1.19
N ALA A 61 -13.20 -9.34 2.51
CA ALA A 61 -12.17 -9.80 3.44
C ALA A 61 -11.83 -11.30 3.28
N GLU A 62 -12.85 -12.16 3.15
CA GLU A 62 -12.63 -13.60 2.92
C GLU A 62 -11.93 -13.88 1.60
N LYS A 63 -12.29 -13.15 0.54
CA LYS A 63 -11.64 -13.27 -0.76
C LYS A 63 -10.18 -12.85 -0.63
N ILE A 64 -9.88 -11.74 0.03
CA ILE A 64 -8.51 -11.28 0.27
C ILE A 64 -7.71 -12.35 1.04
N ALA A 65 -8.30 -12.97 2.07
CA ALA A 65 -7.65 -14.04 2.83
C ALA A 65 -7.26 -15.25 1.96
N ASN A 66 -8.14 -15.67 1.05
CA ASN A 66 -7.85 -16.74 0.09
C ASN A 66 -6.76 -16.34 -0.91
N TRP A 67 -6.82 -15.11 -1.42
CA TRP A 67 -5.80 -14.57 -2.33
C TRP A 67 -4.41 -14.51 -1.69
N ILE A 68 -4.34 -14.17 -0.39
CA ILE A 68 -3.09 -14.20 0.39
C ILE A 68 -2.55 -15.63 0.44
N SER A 69 -3.40 -16.61 0.79
CA SER A 69 -3.01 -18.02 0.88
C SER A 69 -2.44 -18.53 -0.45
N GLU A 70 -3.17 -18.32 -1.56
CA GLU A 70 -2.71 -18.72 -2.89
C GLU A 70 -1.41 -18.01 -3.32
N SER A 71 -1.27 -16.73 -2.98
CA SER A 71 -0.08 -15.94 -3.35
C SER A 71 1.16 -16.43 -2.61
N ILE A 72 1.08 -16.59 -1.29
CA ILE A 72 2.18 -17.10 -0.47
C ILE A 72 2.57 -18.50 -0.93
N GLN A 73 1.59 -19.37 -1.19
CA GLN A 73 1.87 -20.71 -1.68
C GLN A 73 2.67 -20.68 -3.00
N ARG A 74 2.29 -19.81 -3.94
CA ARG A 74 3.03 -19.66 -5.21
C ARG A 74 4.43 -19.09 -5.00
N TYR A 75 4.61 -18.15 -4.06
CA TYR A 75 5.93 -17.58 -3.78
C TYR A 75 6.88 -18.60 -3.16
N VAL A 76 6.37 -19.49 -2.30
CA VAL A 76 7.14 -20.61 -1.74
C VAL A 76 7.53 -21.61 -2.83
N LEU A 77 6.61 -21.96 -3.74
CA LEU A 77 6.88 -22.90 -4.84
C LEU A 77 7.97 -22.40 -5.80
N ASP A 78 7.94 -21.12 -6.15
CA ASP A 78 8.89 -20.48 -7.06
C ASP A 78 10.09 -19.82 -6.33
N TYR A 79 10.25 -20.03 -5.02
CA TYR A 79 11.23 -19.34 -4.18
C TYR A 79 12.67 -19.44 -4.71
N TYR A 80 13.06 -20.65 -5.16
CA TYR A 80 14.41 -20.89 -5.69
C TYR A 80 14.58 -20.43 -7.14
N GLY A 81 13.49 -20.20 -7.88
CA GLY A 81 13.51 -19.83 -9.29
C GLY A 81 13.46 -18.33 -9.57
N LYS A 82 13.04 -17.50 -8.60
CA LYS A 82 12.86 -16.05 -8.78
C LYS A 82 13.37 -15.26 -7.58
N GLU A 83 14.38 -14.43 -7.81
CA GLU A 83 14.99 -13.57 -6.77
C GLU A 83 13.97 -12.67 -6.08
N VAL A 84 13.06 -12.06 -6.84
CA VAL A 84 11.99 -11.21 -6.27
C VAL A 84 11.09 -11.96 -5.28
N TYR A 85 10.83 -13.25 -5.52
CA TYR A 85 10.02 -14.05 -4.59
C TYR A 85 10.84 -14.48 -3.38
N ARG A 86 12.13 -14.76 -3.58
CA ARG A 86 13.08 -15.06 -2.51
C ARG A 86 13.17 -13.91 -1.52
N ASP A 87 13.47 -12.71 -2.01
CA ASP A 87 13.64 -11.51 -1.18
C ASP A 87 12.37 -11.17 -0.41
N PHE A 88 11.21 -11.26 -1.07
CA PHE A 88 9.92 -11.03 -0.43
C PHE A 88 9.63 -12.06 0.67
N MET A 89 9.84 -13.36 0.39
CA MET A 89 9.60 -14.40 1.38
C MET A 89 10.59 -14.32 2.54
N ASP A 90 11.86 -14.00 2.30
CA ASP A 90 12.88 -13.85 3.34
C ASP A 90 12.54 -12.71 4.30
N MET A 91 12.11 -11.56 3.75
CA MET A 91 11.60 -10.44 4.53
C MET A 91 10.38 -10.87 5.35
N LEU A 92 9.38 -11.49 4.70
CA LEU A 92 8.14 -11.90 5.35
C LEU A 92 8.40 -12.87 6.50
N GLN A 93 9.27 -13.85 6.30
CA GLN A 93 9.61 -14.89 7.28
C GLN A 93 10.36 -14.32 8.47
N THR A 94 11.28 -13.38 8.22
CA THR A 94 12.04 -12.72 9.27
C THR A 94 11.16 -11.78 10.09
N GLU A 95 10.32 -10.97 9.43
CA GLU A 95 9.49 -9.96 10.08
C GLU A 95 8.33 -10.58 10.86
N LEU A 96 7.69 -11.61 10.31
CA LEU A 96 6.53 -12.27 10.92
C LEU A 96 6.89 -13.56 11.68
N GLN A 97 8.16 -13.95 11.72
CA GLN A 97 8.64 -15.14 12.43
C GLN A 97 7.86 -16.41 12.06
N CYS A 98 7.69 -16.62 10.76
CA CYS A 98 6.94 -17.72 10.18
C CYS A 98 7.80 -18.47 9.16
N CYS A 99 7.42 -19.69 8.76
CA CYS A 99 8.14 -20.43 7.73
C CYS A 99 7.23 -21.15 6.73
N GLY A 100 7.52 -20.96 5.44
CA GLY A 100 6.76 -21.54 4.34
C GLY A 100 5.34 -20.98 4.23
N SER A 101 4.46 -21.69 3.52
CA SER A 101 3.08 -21.22 3.28
C SER A 101 2.18 -21.53 4.46
N THR A 102 2.03 -22.82 4.77
CA THR A 102 1.29 -23.33 5.93
C THR A 102 2.23 -23.92 6.99
N SER A 103 3.44 -24.30 6.58
CA SER A 103 4.49 -24.83 7.43
C SER A 103 5.84 -24.87 6.70
N ALA A 104 6.93 -25.12 7.43
CA ALA A 104 8.28 -25.23 6.84
C ALA A 104 8.40 -26.33 5.76
N GLN A 105 7.61 -27.41 5.86
CA GLN A 105 7.59 -28.48 4.86
C GLN A 105 7.02 -28.03 3.50
N SER A 106 6.44 -26.82 3.42
CA SER A 106 6.05 -26.23 2.13
C SER A 106 7.26 -26.05 1.21
N TYR A 107 8.47 -25.93 1.77
CA TYR A 107 9.72 -26.03 1.02
C TYR A 107 10.10 -27.50 0.88
N ALA A 108 9.87 -28.07 -0.30
CA ALA A 108 10.02 -29.51 -0.54
C ALA A 108 11.40 -30.10 -0.20
N PHE A 109 12.48 -29.30 -0.32
CA PHE A 109 13.86 -29.80 -0.22
C PHE A 109 14.70 -29.08 0.83
N VAL A 110 14.86 -27.75 0.68
CA VAL A 110 15.72 -26.94 1.54
C VAL A 110 14.89 -25.85 2.16
N VAL A 111 14.93 -25.73 3.49
CA VAL A 111 14.31 -24.64 4.22
C VAL A 111 15.24 -23.42 4.19
N PRO A 112 14.76 -22.23 3.80
CA PRO A 112 15.57 -21.01 3.77
C PRO A 112 16.17 -20.62 5.12
N ALA A 113 17.30 -19.90 5.10
CA ALA A 113 17.95 -19.39 6.31
C ALA A 113 17.06 -18.39 7.09
N SER A 114 16.23 -17.63 6.40
CA SER A 114 15.22 -16.70 6.93
C SER A 114 14.13 -17.37 7.79
N CYS A 115 13.99 -18.71 7.72
CA CYS A 115 13.09 -19.48 8.57
C CYS A 115 13.67 -19.88 9.94
N TYR A 116 14.96 -19.62 10.18
CA TYR A 116 15.64 -20.06 11.41
C TYR A 116 15.74 -18.93 12.42
N SER A 117 15.36 -19.22 13.65
CA SER A 117 15.68 -18.46 14.85
C SER A 117 16.78 -19.20 15.64
N GLY A 118 17.47 -18.51 16.57
CA GLY A 118 18.47 -19.14 17.44
C GLY A 118 17.95 -20.34 18.26
N ALA A 119 16.63 -20.55 18.30
CA ALA A 119 15.96 -21.69 18.94
C ALA A 119 15.47 -22.80 17.98
N GLY A 120 15.68 -22.66 16.66
CA GLY A 120 15.23 -23.61 15.64
C GLY A 120 14.38 -22.99 14.53
N ILE A 121 13.70 -23.82 13.75
CA ILE A 121 12.84 -23.39 12.63
C ILE A 121 11.51 -22.85 13.16
N TYR A 122 10.99 -21.77 12.57
CA TYR A 122 9.65 -21.28 12.90
C TYR A 122 8.57 -22.33 12.63
N ALA A 123 7.75 -22.62 13.65
CA ALA A 123 6.78 -23.71 13.59
C ALA A 123 5.52 -23.36 12.77
N GLU A 124 5.10 -22.09 12.76
CA GLU A 124 3.90 -21.66 12.06
C GLU A 124 4.18 -21.22 10.61
N GLY A 125 3.22 -21.49 9.72
CA GLY A 125 3.24 -21.00 8.34
C GLY A 125 2.95 -19.52 8.22
N CYS A 126 3.45 -18.89 7.16
CA CYS A 126 3.27 -17.45 6.96
C CYS A 126 1.83 -17.03 6.62
N THR A 127 1.01 -17.91 6.05
CA THR A 127 -0.38 -17.59 5.72
C THR A 127 -1.23 -17.29 6.96
N PRO A 128 -1.36 -18.21 7.95
CA PRO A 128 -2.16 -17.93 9.15
C PRO A 128 -1.56 -16.81 10.00
N VAL A 129 -0.23 -16.72 10.09
CA VAL A 129 0.44 -15.65 10.85
C VAL A 129 0.18 -14.29 10.23
N LEU A 130 0.28 -14.15 8.90
CA LEU A 130 -0.01 -12.88 8.22
C LEU A 130 -1.49 -12.49 8.37
N GLN A 131 -2.41 -13.44 8.22
CA GLN A 131 -3.84 -13.16 8.45
C GLN A 131 -4.11 -12.70 9.87
N LYS A 132 -3.52 -13.36 10.87
CA LYS A 132 -3.61 -12.96 12.27
C LYS A 132 -3.00 -11.59 12.52
N PHE A 133 -1.84 -11.30 11.91
CA PHE A 133 -1.19 -10.00 11.98
C PHE A 133 -2.08 -8.89 11.41
N LEU A 134 -2.73 -9.13 10.27
CA LEU A 134 -3.67 -8.19 9.67
C LEU A 134 -4.89 -7.95 10.57
N GLN A 135 -5.42 -8.99 11.21
CA GLN A 135 -6.54 -8.87 12.15
C GLN A 135 -6.14 -8.14 13.44
N SER A 136 -4.99 -8.48 14.03
CA SER A 136 -4.52 -7.87 15.28
C SER A 136 -4.14 -6.41 15.11
N ASN A 137 -3.61 -6.05 13.94
CA ASN A 137 -3.19 -4.68 13.64
C ASN A 137 -4.23 -3.91 12.81
N LEU A 138 -5.42 -4.47 12.60
CA LEU A 138 -6.47 -3.87 11.77
C LEU A 138 -6.79 -2.44 12.19
N VAL A 139 -6.89 -2.20 13.50
CA VAL A 139 -7.17 -0.85 14.05
C VAL A 139 -6.07 0.14 13.67
N GLY A 140 -4.80 -0.28 13.70
CA GLY A 140 -3.67 0.55 13.28
C GLY A 140 -3.71 0.85 11.78
N ILE A 141 -3.97 -0.16 10.95
CA ILE A 141 -4.09 -0.02 9.49
C ILE A 141 -5.23 0.95 9.13
N LEU A 142 -6.40 0.79 9.74
CA LEU A 142 -7.53 1.69 9.56
C LEU A 142 -7.21 3.11 10.06
N GLY A 143 -6.49 3.24 11.17
CA GLY A 143 -6.04 4.53 11.70
C GLY A 143 -5.14 5.28 10.72
N VAL A 144 -4.17 4.58 10.10
CA VAL A 144 -3.31 5.15 9.06
C VAL A 144 -4.13 5.61 7.85
N ALA A 145 -5.07 4.80 7.37
CA ALA A 145 -5.94 5.16 6.25
C ALA A 145 -6.80 6.40 6.55
N ILE A 146 -7.40 6.48 7.75
CA ILE A 146 -8.15 7.66 8.19
C ILE A 146 -7.23 8.90 8.27
N GLY A 147 -5.99 8.72 8.73
CA GLY A 147 -4.99 9.79 8.75
C GLY A 147 -4.74 10.39 7.37
N PHE A 148 -4.59 9.56 6.33
CA PHE A 148 -4.45 10.02 4.95
C PHE A 148 -5.67 10.83 4.47
N VAL A 149 -6.89 10.36 4.77
CA VAL A 149 -8.12 11.11 4.44
C VAL A 149 -8.12 12.49 5.09
N VAL A 150 -7.75 12.58 6.38
CA VAL A 150 -7.67 13.86 7.09
C VAL A 150 -6.63 14.79 6.47
N LEU A 151 -5.45 14.26 6.12
CA LEU A 151 -4.41 15.04 5.44
C LEU A 151 -4.89 15.58 4.09
N HIS A 152 -5.61 14.76 3.30
CA HIS A 152 -6.20 15.19 2.04
C HIS A 152 -7.23 16.31 2.23
N ILE A 153 -8.10 16.21 3.24
CA ILE A 153 -9.09 17.26 3.55
C ILE A 153 -8.39 18.57 3.92
N ILE A 154 -7.42 18.52 4.82
CA ILE A 154 -6.66 19.71 5.24
C ILE A 154 -5.99 20.36 4.02
N THR A 155 -5.35 19.55 3.18
CA THR A 155 -4.64 20.06 2.01
C THR A 155 -5.59 20.64 0.96
N GLY A 156 -6.76 20.02 0.78
CA GLY A 156 -7.84 20.55 -0.06
C GLY A 156 -8.38 21.89 0.45
N ILE A 157 -8.53 22.08 1.76
CA ILE A 157 -8.93 23.36 2.35
C ILE A 157 -7.87 24.44 2.06
N PHE A 158 -6.59 24.14 2.28
CA PHE A 158 -5.50 25.06 1.97
C PHE A 158 -5.46 25.44 0.49
N ALA A 159 -5.58 24.46 -0.41
CA ALA A 159 -5.64 24.68 -1.84
C ALA A 159 -6.83 25.60 -2.20
N CYS A 160 -8.04 25.31 -1.70
CA CYS A 160 -9.23 26.13 -1.94
C CYS A 160 -9.05 27.57 -1.45
N CYS A 161 -8.52 27.76 -0.24
CA CYS A 161 -8.25 29.09 0.30
C CYS A 161 -7.27 29.87 -0.57
N PHE A 162 -6.17 29.23 -0.99
CA PHE A 162 -5.17 29.87 -1.84
C PHE A 162 -5.73 30.20 -3.24
N ILE A 163 -6.53 29.31 -3.84
CA ILE A 163 -7.21 29.58 -5.11
C ILE A 163 -8.10 30.83 -5.01
N ARG A 164 -8.85 30.97 -3.91
CA ARG A 164 -9.72 32.14 -3.68
C ARG A 164 -8.92 33.43 -3.60
N GLU A 165 -7.78 33.40 -2.91
CA GLU A 165 -6.87 34.54 -2.82
C GLU A 165 -6.30 34.93 -4.19
N LEU A 166 -5.84 33.95 -4.98
CA LEU A 166 -5.35 34.20 -6.34
C LEU A 166 -6.42 34.80 -7.26
N LYS A 167 -7.64 34.25 -7.21
CA LYS A 167 -8.76 34.77 -8.02
C LYS A 167 -9.17 36.18 -7.61
N ARG A 168 -9.13 36.49 -6.30
CA ARG A 168 -9.40 37.83 -5.80
C ARG A 168 -8.35 38.84 -6.28
N GLY A 169 -7.06 38.49 -6.21
CA GLY A 169 -5.98 39.34 -6.72
C GLY A 169 -6.11 39.65 -8.22
N ASN A 170 -6.45 38.65 -9.03
CA ASN A 170 -6.65 38.83 -10.46
C ASN A 170 -7.92 39.60 -10.84
N ALA A 171 -8.91 39.71 -9.95
CA ALA A 171 -10.16 40.43 -10.21
C ALA A 171 -10.08 41.94 -9.88
N VAL A 172 -9.01 42.38 -9.20
CA VAL A 172 -8.78 43.77 -8.77
C VAL A 172 -7.80 44.51 -9.69
N VAL A 173 -7.14 43.79 -10.60
CA VAL A 173 -6.22 44.32 -11.64
C VAL A 173 -6.94 44.33 -12.98
#